data_AF-A0A7C3MGU1-F1
#
_entry.id   AF-A0A7C3MGU1-F1
#
_cell.length_a   1.000
_cell.length_b   1.000
_cell.length_c   1.000
_cell.angle_alpha   90.00
_cell.angle_beta   90.00
_cell.angle_gamma   90.00
#
_symmetry.space_group_name_H-M   'P 1'
#
loop_
_entity.id
_entity.type
_entity.pdbx_description
1 polymer ?
#
loop_
_entity_poly.entity_id
_entity_poly.type
_entity_poly.pdbx_seq_one_letter_code
_entity_poly.pdbx_strand_id
1 'polypeptide(L)'
;MYKNKILILIIIGILLGGVLVLSGCKKKETPPAKEEKPAVAEAPAGPPKNPCEYAMNVAQSTANIVKGLYEKLKAVTLTDEFQKDEMKDGEMWLSKADEIFQKTKASYEQKGCDKQIETDFNQAWQWYIKAGTNFVTLDMMLKKSVTVGK
;
A
#
# COMPACT_ATOMS: atom_id res chain seq x y z
N MET A 1 -18.98 -30.60 13.35
CA MET A 1 -19.21 -29.14 13.32
C MET A 1 -19.19 -28.58 14.74
N TYR A 2 -18.05 -28.15 15.28
CA TYR A 2 -17.94 -27.30 16.49
C TYR A 2 -16.47 -26.86 16.65
N LYS A 3 -16.04 -25.82 15.91
CA LYS A 3 -14.75 -25.14 16.13
C LYS A 3 -14.86 -23.64 15.83
N ASN A 4 -15.88 -22.99 16.40
CA ASN A 4 -16.12 -21.54 16.21
C ASN A 4 -16.42 -20.81 17.54
N LYS A 5 -15.69 -21.13 18.61
CA LYS A 5 -15.86 -20.48 19.93
C LYS A 5 -14.56 -20.04 20.64
N ILE A 6 -13.41 -20.06 19.97
CA ILE A 6 -12.10 -19.76 20.60
C ILE A 6 -11.50 -18.42 20.14
N LEU A 7 -12.23 -17.60 19.38
CA LEU A 7 -11.70 -16.34 18.81
C LEU A 7 -12.45 -15.09 19.29
N ILE A 8 -12.93 -15.06 20.54
CA ILE A 8 -13.63 -13.90 21.13
C ILE A 8 -12.98 -13.45 22.47
N LEU A 9 -11.86 -14.03 22.88
CA LEU A 9 -11.23 -13.74 24.19
C LEU A 9 -9.91 -12.96 24.17
N ILE A 10 -9.48 -12.42 23.02
CA ILE A 10 -8.20 -11.68 22.91
C ILE A 10 -8.40 -10.14 22.93
N ILE A 11 -9.64 -9.65 22.92
CA ILE A 11 -9.93 -8.20 22.78
C ILE A 11 -10.07 -7.46 24.14
N ILE A 12 -9.96 -8.14 25.30
CA ILE A 12 -10.20 -7.53 26.63
C ILE A 12 -8.93 -7.58 27.52
N GLY A 13 -7.74 -7.39 26.93
CA GLY A 13 -6.45 -7.56 27.64
C GLY A 13 -5.48 -6.37 27.60
N ILE A 14 -5.88 -5.22 27.05
CA ILE A 14 -5.01 -4.02 26.95
C ILE A 14 -5.74 -2.80 27.57
N LEU A 15 -6.32 -3.03 28.74
CA LEU A 15 -6.78 -1.99 29.65
C LEU A 15 -6.20 -2.38 31.01
N LEU A 16 -5.18 -1.64 31.46
CA LEU A 16 -4.54 -1.63 32.79
C LEU A 16 -3.01 -1.77 32.65
N GLY A 17 -2.32 -0.63 32.57
CA GLY A 17 -0.87 -0.65 32.45
C GLY A 17 -0.20 0.73 32.46
N GLY A 18 -0.46 1.54 33.48
CA GLY A 18 0.65 2.25 34.12
C GLY A 18 0.87 3.73 33.82
N VAL A 19 0.58 4.52 34.85
CA VAL A 19 1.42 5.62 35.39
C VAL A 19 1.37 6.98 34.69
N LEU A 20 0.39 7.76 35.12
CA LEU A 20 0.48 9.23 35.25
C LEU A 20 1.48 9.59 36.36
N VAL A 21 2.59 10.26 36.01
CA VAL A 21 3.33 11.13 36.95
C VAL A 21 3.02 12.57 36.58
N LEU A 22 2.17 13.20 37.39
CA LEU A 22 1.97 14.63 37.46
C LEU A 22 3.08 15.23 38.34
N SER A 23 3.89 16.13 37.79
CA SER A 23 4.63 17.13 38.56
C SER A 23 5.14 18.26 37.65
N GLY A 24 4.67 19.48 37.91
CA GLY A 24 5.42 20.69 37.58
C GLY A 24 4.81 21.65 36.55
N CYS A 25 3.75 22.36 36.93
CA CYS A 25 3.40 23.63 36.30
C CYS A 25 4.51 24.68 36.53
N LYS A 26 5.16 25.16 35.47
CA LYS A 26 5.79 26.49 35.45
C LYS A 26 5.28 27.27 34.24
N LYS A 27 4.52 28.30 34.55
CA LYS A 27 3.99 29.34 33.66
C LYS A 27 5.15 30.10 33.00
N LYS A 28 5.23 30.09 31.67
CA LYS A 28 5.92 31.12 30.87
C LYS A 28 5.24 31.26 29.49
N GLU A 29 4.51 32.37 29.38
CA GLU A 29 4.36 33.27 28.23
C GLU A 29 4.33 32.68 26.81
N THR A 30 3.18 32.86 26.15
CA THR A 30 2.92 32.59 24.74
C THR A 30 3.69 33.55 23.81
N PRO A 31 4.45 33.03 22.83
CA PRO A 31 4.80 33.74 21.60
C PRO A 31 4.05 33.12 20.39
N PRO A 32 4.02 33.82 19.23
CA PRO A 32 2.88 33.85 18.33
C PRO A 32 2.70 32.58 17.48
N ALA A 33 1.45 32.39 17.03
CA ALA A 33 1.00 31.36 16.11
C ALA A 33 1.96 31.21 14.91
N LYS A 34 2.65 30.07 14.87
CA LYS A 34 3.29 29.54 13.66
C LYS A 34 2.27 28.65 12.97
N GLU A 35 2.04 28.91 11.69
CA GLU A 35 1.27 28.08 10.77
C GLU A 35 1.66 26.60 10.92
N GLU A 36 0.67 25.75 11.21
CA GLU A 36 0.81 24.30 11.09
C GLU A 36 1.00 23.96 9.62
N LYS A 37 2.27 23.79 9.23
CA LYS A 37 2.62 22.95 8.08
C LYS A 37 2.07 21.55 8.37
N PRO A 38 1.32 20.92 7.45
CA PRO A 38 0.80 19.58 7.67
C PRO A 38 1.95 18.63 8.00
N ALA A 39 1.75 17.82 9.05
CA ALA A 39 2.70 16.81 9.49
C ALA A 39 3.05 15.88 8.33
N VAL A 40 4.22 16.11 7.73
CA VAL A 40 4.90 15.12 6.91
C VAL A 40 5.22 13.98 7.86
N ALA A 41 4.58 12.83 7.66
CA ALA A 41 4.92 11.60 8.36
C ALA A 41 6.45 11.44 8.35
N GLU A 42 7.06 11.41 9.53
CA GLU A 42 8.50 11.21 9.68
C GLU A 42 8.90 9.95 8.91
N ALA A 43 9.79 10.12 7.94
CA ALA A 43 10.47 9.00 7.31
C ALA A 43 11.20 8.21 8.41
N PRO A 44 11.07 6.87 8.47
CA PRO A 44 11.73 6.09 9.51
C PRO A 44 13.24 6.31 9.47
N ALA A 45 13.80 6.60 10.65
CA ALA A 45 15.22 6.86 10.85
C ALA A 45 16.06 5.60 10.56
N GLY A 46 16.98 5.73 9.60
CA GLY A 46 18.00 4.74 9.25
C GLY A 46 17.68 3.90 8.00
N PRO A 47 18.68 3.56 7.17
CA PRO A 47 18.47 2.67 6.04
C PRO A 47 17.98 1.30 6.53
N PRO A 48 17.09 0.62 5.78
CA PRO A 48 16.61 -0.69 6.15
C PRO A 48 17.78 -1.66 6.37
N LYS A 49 17.72 -2.49 7.41
CA LYS A 49 18.75 -3.49 7.74
C LYS A 49 19.05 -4.45 6.58
N ASN A 50 18.11 -4.60 5.64
CA ASN A 50 18.27 -5.32 4.38
C ASN A 50 17.51 -4.56 3.26
N PRO A 51 18.20 -3.91 2.31
CA PRO A 51 17.55 -3.12 1.27
C PRO A 51 16.70 -3.96 0.30
N CYS A 52 17.09 -5.21 0.02
CA CYS A 52 16.29 -6.11 -0.81
C CYS A 52 14.98 -6.51 -0.14
N GLU A 53 15.02 -6.82 1.17
CA GLU A 53 13.82 -7.18 1.92
C GLU A 53 12.83 -6.00 1.99
N TYR A 54 13.34 -4.79 2.20
CA TYR A 54 12.54 -3.59 2.12
C TYR A 54 11.90 -3.41 0.74
N ALA A 55 12.69 -3.49 -0.34
CA ALA A 55 12.19 -3.36 -1.71
C ALA A 55 11.14 -4.43 -2.05
N MET A 56 11.39 -5.69 -1.65
CA MET A 56 10.45 -6.80 -1.80
C MET A 56 9.13 -6.52 -1.07
N ASN A 57 9.19 -6.07 0.19
CA ASN A 57 7.99 -5.80 0.99
C ASN A 57 7.17 -4.63 0.43
N VAL A 58 7.84 -3.58 -0.06
CA VAL A 58 7.18 -2.44 -0.73
C VAL A 58 6.49 -2.89 -2.02
N ALA A 59 7.19 -3.65 -2.86
CA ALA A 59 6.62 -4.20 -4.09
C ALA A 59 5.42 -5.13 -3.79
N GLN A 60 5.55 -6.05 -2.83
CA GLN A 60 4.48 -6.97 -2.45
C GLN A 60 3.25 -6.25 -1.87
N SER A 61 3.46 -5.26 -1.00
CA SER A 61 2.36 -4.48 -0.42
C SER A 61 1.61 -3.70 -1.49
N THR A 62 2.35 -3.10 -2.44
CA THR A 62 1.77 -2.39 -3.59
C THR A 62 1.00 -3.37 -4.48
N ALA A 63 1.56 -4.55 -4.77
CA ALA A 63 0.90 -5.61 -5.52
C ALA A 63 -0.45 -6.00 -4.90
N ASN A 64 -0.50 -6.17 -3.57
CA ASN A 64 -1.72 -6.54 -2.87
C ASN A 64 -2.83 -5.48 -3.03
N ILE A 65 -2.47 -4.20 -2.93
CA ILE A 65 -3.41 -3.09 -3.12
C ILE A 65 -3.93 -3.07 -4.56
N VAL A 66 -3.02 -3.13 -5.53
CA VAL A 66 -3.34 -3.06 -6.97
C VAL A 66 -4.20 -4.24 -7.39
N LYS A 67 -3.86 -5.46 -6.96
CA LYS A 67 -4.67 -6.67 -7.23
C LYS A 67 -6.04 -6.58 -6.58
N GLY A 68 -6.13 -6.05 -5.36
CA GLY A 68 -7.40 -5.82 -4.70
C GLY A 68 -8.31 -4.83 -5.45
N LEU A 69 -7.74 -3.83 -6.13
CA LEU A 69 -8.49 -2.93 -7.01
C LEU A 69 -8.87 -3.59 -8.33
N TYR A 70 -7.93 -4.31 -8.95
CA TYR A 70 -8.16 -5.08 -10.17
C TYR A 70 -9.33 -6.05 -10.03
N GLU A 71 -9.37 -6.85 -8.97
CA GLU A 71 -10.46 -7.81 -8.73
C GLU A 71 -11.83 -7.13 -8.60
N LYS A 72 -11.90 -5.93 -8.03
CA LYS A 72 -13.14 -5.14 -7.97
C LYS A 72 -13.57 -4.68 -9.37
N LEU A 73 -12.62 -4.24 -10.19
CA LEU A 73 -12.89 -3.71 -11.53
C LEU A 73 -13.25 -4.78 -12.55
N LYS A 74 -12.68 -6.00 -12.43
CA LYS A 74 -13.06 -7.14 -13.28
C LYS A 74 -14.53 -7.51 -13.22
N ALA A 75 -15.17 -7.28 -12.06
CA ALA A 75 -16.58 -7.56 -11.87
C ALA A 75 -17.49 -6.52 -12.54
N VAL A 76 -16.94 -5.42 -13.06
CA VAL A 76 -17.70 -4.32 -13.67
C VAL A 76 -17.83 -4.55 -15.18
N THR A 77 -19.03 -4.31 -15.71
CA THR A 77 -19.23 -4.25 -17.16
C THR A 77 -18.77 -2.90 -17.70
N LEU A 78 -17.75 -2.91 -18.54
CA LEU A 78 -17.20 -1.70 -19.18
C LEU A 78 -17.91 -1.43 -20.49
N THR A 79 -18.48 -0.22 -20.63
CA THR A 79 -19.37 0.11 -21.75
C THR A 79 -18.66 0.93 -22.84
N ASP A 80 -17.75 1.82 -22.47
CA ASP A 80 -16.97 2.62 -23.42
C ASP A 80 -15.60 2.01 -23.73
N GLU A 81 -15.02 2.36 -24.89
CA GLU A 81 -13.74 1.83 -25.35
C GLU A 81 -12.57 2.32 -24.50
N PHE A 82 -12.62 3.57 -24.04
CA PHE A 82 -11.57 4.15 -23.22
C PHE A 82 -11.42 3.41 -21.89
N GLN A 83 -12.53 3.05 -21.23
CA GLN A 83 -12.54 2.21 -20.03
C GLN A 83 -11.89 0.84 -20.28
N LYS A 84 -12.18 0.23 -21.45
CA LYS A 84 -11.62 -1.08 -21.81
C LYS A 84 -10.12 -0.98 -22.05
N ASP A 85 -9.65 0.11 -22.63
CA ASP A 85 -8.23 0.31 -22.89
C ASP A 85 -7.46 0.60 -21.60
N GLU A 86 -8.00 1.42 -20.69
CA GLU A 86 -7.43 1.59 -19.34
C GLU A 86 -7.35 0.25 -18.57
N MET A 87 -8.38 -0.60 -18.69
CA MET A 87 -8.37 -1.94 -18.09
C MET A 87 -7.24 -2.81 -18.68
N LYS A 88 -7.11 -2.86 -20.01
CA LYS A 88 -6.07 -3.65 -20.70
C LYS A 88 -4.67 -3.15 -20.38
N ASP A 89 -4.45 -1.84 -20.36
CA ASP A 89 -3.16 -1.25 -20.03
C ASP A 89 -2.79 -1.56 -18.58
N GLY A 90 -3.75 -1.43 -17.65
CA GLY A 90 -3.58 -1.85 -16.27
C GLY A 90 -3.20 -3.33 -16.13
N GLU A 91 -3.88 -4.23 -16.86
CA GLU A 91 -3.57 -5.67 -16.88
C GLU A 91 -2.17 -5.97 -17.43
N MET A 92 -1.77 -5.28 -18.51
CA MET A 92 -0.44 -5.41 -19.11
C MET A 92 0.66 -5.04 -18.09
N TRP A 93 0.52 -3.90 -17.42
CA TRP A 93 1.49 -3.47 -16.42
C TRP A 93 1.51 -4.37 -15.19
N LEU A 94 0.34 -4.85 -14.75
CA LEU A 94 0.24 -5.79 -13.64
C LEU A 94 0.96 -7.10 -13.96
N SER A 95 0.76 -7.65 -15.15
CA SER A 95 1.43 -8.87 -15.62
C SER A 95 2.95 -8.69 -15.66
N LYS A 96 3.44 -7.58 -16.22
CA LYS A 96 4.87 -7.26 -16.25
C LYS A 96 5.48 -7.13 -14.85
N ALA A 97 4.76 -6.50 -13.92
CA ALA A 97 5.18 -6.36 -12.54
C ALA A 97 5.30 -7.73 -11.85
N ASP A 98 4.29 -8.59 -12.02
CA ASP A 98 4.26 -9.94 -11.46
C ASP A 98 5.40 -10.81 -12.00
N GLU A 99 5.69 -10.75 -13.31
CA GLU A 99 6.80 -11.49 -13.92
C GLU A 99 8.14 -11.14 -13.27
N ILE A 100 8.45 -9.83 -13.19
CA ILE A 100 9.69 -9.35 -12.58
C ILE A 100 9.71 -9.74 -11.10
N PHE A 101 8.63 -9.49 -10.35
CA PHE A 101 8.58 -9.77 -8.92
C PHE A 101 8.84 -11.27 -8.62
N GLN A 102 8.18 -12.19 -9.33
CA GLN A 102 8.35 -13.63 -9.08
C GLN A 102 9.77 -14.10 -9.45
N LYS A 103 10.30 -13.64 -10.58
CA LYS A 103 11.67 -13.97 -11.00
C LYS A 103 12.71 -13.45 -9.99
N THR A 104 12.55 -12.23 -9.52
CA THR A 104 13.44 -11.60 -8.55
C THR A 104 13.33 -12.26 -7.18
N LYS A 105 12.11 -12.61 -6.74
CA LYS A 105 11.90 -13.34 -5.49
C LYS A 105 12.59 -14.70 -5.51
N ALA A 106 12.44 -15.48 -6.58
CA ALA A 106 13.15 -16.75 -6.73
C ALA A 106 14.68 -16.56 -6.73
N SER A 107 15.18 -15.49 -7.36
CA SER A 107 16.61 -15.18 -7.37
C SER A 107 17.13 -14.77 -5.99
N TYR A 108 16.36 -13.99 -5.23
CA TYR A 108 16.66 -13.61 -3.85
C TYR A 108 16.71 -14.82 -2.92
N GLU A 109 15.75 -15.74 -3.04
CA GLU A 109 15.70 -16.98 -2.24
C GLU A 109 16.89 -17.91 -2.52
N GLN A 110 17.43 -17.89 -3.74
CA GLN A 110 18.58 -18.73 -4.14
C GLN A 110 19.94 -18.10 -3.83
N LYS A 111 20.08 -16.79 -4.08
CA LYS A 111 21.39 -16.10 -4.10
C LYS A 111 21.56 -15.08 -2.98
N GLY A 112 20.49 -14.77 -2.25
CA GLY A 112 20.48 -13.70 -1.26
C GLY A 112 20.32 -12.31 -1.88
N CYS A 113 20.63 -11.28 -1.09
CA CYS A 113 20.52 -9.89 -1.51
C CYS A 113 21.76 -9.43 -2.28
N ASP A 114 21.53 -8.80 -3.44
CA ASP A 114 22.51 -7.98 -4.14
C ASP A 114 21.85 -6.73 -4.73
N LYS A 115 22.64 -5.85 -5.34
CA LYS A 115 22.13 -4.58 -5.88
C LYS A 115 21.17 -4.76 -7.07
N GLN A 116 21.34 -5.83 -7.85
CA GLN A 116 20.45 -6.13 -8.97
C GLN A 116 19.09 -6.59 -8.45
N ILE A 117 19.06 -7.45 -7.43
CA ILE A 117 17.83 -7.90 -6.77
C ILE A 117 17.04 -6.71 -6.20
N GLU A 118 17.71 -5.80 -5.49
CA GLU A 118 17.07 -4.57 -5.00
C GLU A 118 16.48 -3.73 -6.15
N THR A 119 17.25 -3.58 -7.23
CA THR A 119 16.83 -2.82 -8.42
C THR A 119 15.62 -3.45 -9.10
N ASP A 120 15.60 -4.78 -9.24
CA ASP A 120 14.52 -5.49 -9.90
C ASP A 120 13.22 -5.46 -9.06
N PHE A 121 13.30 -5.56 -7.73
CA PHE A 121 12.13 -5.35 -6.88
C PHE A 121 11.58 -3.92 -6.99
N ASN A 122 12.46 -2.91 -7.02
CA ASN A 122 12.05 -1.54 -7.25
C ASN A 122 11.43 -1.34 -8.65
N GLN A 123 11.92 -2.06 -9.66
CA GLN A 123 11.34 -2.04 -11.00
C GLN A 123 9.95 -2.69 -11.01
N ALA A 124 9.75 -3.83 -10.35
CA ALA A 124 8.43 -4.44 -10.18
C ALA A 124 7.46 -3.48 -9.49
N TRP A 125 7.90 -2.80 -8.42
CA TRP A 125 7.13 -1.78 -7.74
C TRP A 125 6.66 -0.64 -8.66
N GLN A 126 7.53 -0.12 -9.53
CA GLN A 126 7.16 0.91 -10.50
C GLN A 126 6.09 0.43 -11.51
N TRP A 127 6.17 -0.83 -11.94
CA TRP A 127 5.14 -1.40 -12.82
C TRP A 127 3.81 -1.60 -12.10
N TYR A 128 3.82 -2.02 -10.83
CA TYR A 128 2.60 -2.04 -10.01
C TYR A 128 1.99 -0.65 -9.86
N ILE A 129 2.79 0.41 -9.66
CA ILE A 129 2.26 1.78 -9.62
C ILE A 129 1.56 2.14 -10.93
N LYS A 130 2.18 1.86 -12.09
CA LYS A 130 1.57 2.13 -13.39
C LYS A 130 0.25 1.37 -13.57
N ALA A 131 0.20 0.10 -13.20
CA ALA A 131 -1.04 -0.66 -13.20
C ALA A 131 -2.11 -0.02 -12.30
N GLY A 132 -1.72 0.33 -11.07
CA GLY A 132 -2.59 1.00 -10.10
C GLY A 132 -3.13 2.34 -10.60
N THR A 133 -2.32 3.14 -11.30
CA THR A 133 -2.77 4.41 -11.89
C THR A 133 -3.89 4.20 -12.91
N ASN A 134 -3.74 3.25 -13.84
CA ASN A 134 -4.79 2.95 -14.82
C ASN A 134 -6.08 2.48 -14.13
N PHE A 135 -5.95 1.58 -13.16
CA PHE A 135 -7.11 1.08 -12.40
C PHE A 135 -7.80 2.17 -11.57
N VAL A 136 -7.06 3.11 -10.98
CA VAL A 136 -7.66 4.26 -10.27
C VAL A 136 -8.36 5.20 -11.25
N THR A 137 -7.75 5.48 -12.41
CA THR A 137 -8.39 6.25 -13.48
C THR A 137 -9.72 5.63 -13.89
N LEU A 138 -9.72 4.32 -14.13
CA LEU A 138 -10.93 3.56 -14.48
C LEU A 138 -11.99 3.62 -13.38
N ASP A 139 -11.63 3.37 -12.11
CA ASP A 139 -12.55 3.46 -10.96
C ASP A 139 -13.18 4.86 -10.85
N MET A 140 -12.41 5.92 -11.10
CA MET A 140 -12.91 7.30 -11.09
C MET A 140 -13.90 7.55 -12.24
N MET A 141 -13.66 7.00 -13.42
CA MET A 141 -14.57 7.13 -14.57
C MET A 141 -15.92 6.45 -14.30
N LEU A 142 -15.87 5.25 -13.75
CA LEU A 142 -17.06 4.47 -13.39
C LEU A 142 -17.89 5.17 -12.29
N LYS A 143 -17.26 5.82 -11.31
CA LYS A 143 -17.98 6.59 -10.28
C LYS A 143 -18.65 7.84 -10.85
N LYS A 144 -18.01 8.52 -11.81
CA LYS A 144 -18.58 9.71 -12.45
C LYS A 144 -19.80 9.38 -13.29
N SER A 145 -19.77 8.29 -14.07
CA SER A 145 -20.90 7.88 -14.92
C SER A 145 -22.16 7.57 -14.12
N VAL A 146 -22.03 7.02 -12.91
CA VAL A 146 -23.15 6.77 -11.99
C VAL A 146 -23.77 8.07 -11.44
N THR A 147 -22.99 9.15 -11.33
CA THR A 147 -23.45 10.40 -10.70
C THR A 147 -24.17 11.32 -11.69
N VAL A 148 -23.86 11.26 -12.98
CA VAL A 148 -24.45 12.12 -14.02
C VAL A 148 -25.76 11.56 -14.58
N GLY A 149 -26.08 10.29 -14.33
CA GLY A 149 -27.32 9.64 -14.80
C GLY A 149 -28.54 9.80 -13.88
N LYS A 150 -28.56 10.77 -12.97
CA LYS A 150 -29.70 11.07 -12.07
C LYS A 150 -30.26 12.47 -12.30
#